data_AF-Q67LK6-F1
#
_entry.id   AF-Q67LK6-F1
#
_cell.length_a   1.000
_cell.length_b   1.000
_cell.length_c   1.000
_cell.angle_alpha   90.00
_cell.angle_beta   90.00
_cell.angle_gamma   90.00
#
_symmetry.space_group_name_H-M   'P 1'
#
loop_
_entity.id
_entity.type
_entity.pdbx_description
1 polymer ?
#
loop_
_entity_poly.entity_id
_entity_poly.type
_entity_poly.pdbx_seq_one_letter_code
_entity_poly.pdbx_strand_id
1 'polypeptide(L)' 'MKVVVVLGTLLVAVYTLNYARWAWRRQLRFGAAGLVLLAVATVAVPAWIMWFLN' A
#
# COMPACT_ATOMS: atom_id res chain seq x y z
N MET A 1 3.13 10.85 17.09
CA MET A 1 2.15 10.91 15.98
C MET A 1 2.70 10.34 14.67
N LYS A 2 3.88 10.75 14.18
CA LYS A 2 4.49 10.23 12.94
C LYS A 2 4.56 8.70 12.86
N VAL A 3 4.97 8.05 13.96
CA VAL A 3 5.07 6.57 14.04
C VAL A 3 3.72 5.86 13.84
N VAL A 4 2.63 6.41 14.41
CA VAL A 4 1.29 5.82 14.27
C VAL A 4 0.79 5.90 12.84
N VAL A 5 1.10 7.00 12.14
CA VAL A 5 0.74 7.18 10.72
C VAL A 5 1.49 6.18 9.84
N VAL A 6 2.80 5.98 10.08
CA VAL A 6 3.60 4.99 9.34
C VAL A 6 3.11 3.56 9.60
N LEU A 7 2.81 3.21 10.86
CA LEU A 7 2.27 1.90 11.19
C LEU A 7 0.91 1.67 10.53
N GLY A 8 0.03 2.68 10.53
CA GLY A 8 -1.27 2.62 9.87
C GLY A 8 -1.16 2.39 8.37
N THR A 9 -0.28 3.13 7.69
CA THR A 9 -0.10 3.01 6.23
C THR A 9 0.53 1.68 5.85
N LEU A 10 1.47 1.17 6.63
CA LEU A 10 2.04 -0.17 6.45
C LEU A 10 0.98 -1.27 6.60
N LEU A 11 0.10 -1.15 7.60
CA LEU A 11 -0.95 -2.16 7.85
C LEU A 11 -1.94 -2.22 6.69
N VAL A 12 -2.34 -1.06 6.15
CA VAL A 12 -3.17 -0.96 4.94
C VAL A 12 -2.44 -1.56 3.72
N ALA A 13 -1.16 -1.27 3.54
CA ALA A 13 -0.37 -1.78 2.41
C ALA A 13 -0.24 -3.31 2.46
N VAL A 14 0.03 -3.88 3.64
CA VAL A 14 0.12 -5.35 3.84
C VAL A 14 -1.22 -6.02 3.55
N TYR A 15 -2.33 -5.45 4.04
CA TYR A 15 -3.67 -5.96 3.73
C TYR A 15 -3.96 -5.93 2.22
N THR A 16 -3.64 -4.80 1.57
CA THR A 16 -3.86 -4.62 0.13
C THR A 16 -3.01 -5.58 -0.70
N LEU A 17 -1.76 -5.84 -0.30
CA LEU A 17 -0.88 -6.83 -0.94
C LEU A 17 -1.38 -8.27 -0.77
N ASN A 18 -1.91 -8.62 0.40
CA ASN A 18 -2.53 -9.94 0.60
C ASN A 18 -3.76 -10.11 -0.31
N TYR A 19 -4.57 -9.06 -0.45
CA TYR A 19 -5.69 -9.06 -1.38
C TYR A 19 -5.24 -9.14 -2.85
N ALA A 20 -4.16 -8.43 -3.21
CA ALA A 20 -3.55 -8.52 -4.53
C ALA A 20 -3.08 -9.95 -4.85
N ARG A 21 -2.42 -10.62 -3.91
CA ARG A 21 -2.04 -12.05 -4.05
C ARG A 21 -3.24 -12.95 -4.24
N TRP A 22 -4.32 -12.71 -3.52
CA TRP A 22 -5.56 -13.46 -3.70
C TRP A 22 -6.18 -13.22 -5.08
N ALA A 23 -6.25 -11.96 -5.54
CA ALA A 23 -6.75 -11.59 -6.85
C ALA A 23 -5.91 -12.19 -7.99
N TRP A 24 -4.60 -12.24 -7.82
CA TRP A 24 -3.67 -12.88 -8.76
C TRP A 24 -3.96 -14.38 -8.90
N ARG A 25 -4.21 -15.07 -7.78
CA ARG A 25 -4.59 -16.49 -7.79
C ARG A 25 -5.94 -16.75 -8.45
N ARG A 26 -6.84 -15.76 -8.50
CA ARG A 26 -8.14 -15.84 -9.21
C ARG A 26 -8.08 -15.39 -10.67
N GLN A 27 -6.89 -15.30 -11.28
CA GLN A 27 -6.70 -14.84 -12.66
C GLN A 27 -7.11 -13.37 -12.91
N LEU A 28 -7.42 -12.59 -11.87
CA LEU A 28 -7.75 -11.17 -11.96
C LEU A 28 -6.45 -10.32 -11.99
N ARG A 29 -5.60 -10.56 -13.01
CA ARG A 29 -4.23 -10.02 -13.08
C ARG A 29 -4.19 -8.49 -13.13
N PHE A 30 -5.10 -7.86 -13.87
CA PHE A 30 -5.20 -6.39 -13.94
C PHE A 30 -5.60 -5.78 -12.59
N GLY A 31 -6.59 -6.38 -11.92
CA GLY A 31 -7.00 -5.94 -10.58
C GLY A 31 -5.89 -6.11 -9.56
N ALA A 32 -5.17 -7.23 -9.61
CA ALA A 32 -4.02 -7.47 -8.75
C ALA A 32 -2.87 -6.47 -8.99
N ALA A 33 -2.56 -6.13 -10.24
CA ALA A 33 -1.57 -5.08 -10.55
C ALA A 33 -2.00 -3.71 -10.00
N GLY A 34 -3.27 -3.34 -10.15
CA GLY A 34 -3.83 -2.12 -9.58
C GLY A 34 -3.73 -2.08 -8.04
N LEU A 35 -3.97 -3.22 -7.37
CA LEU A 35 -3.85 -3.35 -5.92
C LEU A 35 -2.39 -3.23 -5.45
N VAL A 36 -1.43 -3.77 -6.20
CA VAL A 36 0.00 -3.59 -5.89
C VAL A 36 0.40 -2.12 -6.02
N LEU A 37 0.00 -1.46 -7.10
CA LEU A 37 0.24 -0.02 -7.28
C LEU A 37 -0.39 0.81 -6.16
N LEU A 38 -1.62 0.48 -5.76
CA LEU A 38 -2.32 1.14 -4.66
C LEU A 38 -1.57 0.96 -3.33
N ALA A 39 -1.10 -0.25 -3.03
CA ALA A 39 -0.33 -0.55 -1.83
C ALA A 39 1.00 0.24 -1.79
N VAL A 40 1.68 0.37 -2.92
CA VAL A 40 2.89 1.19 -3.04
C VAL A 40 2.57 2.66 -2.81
N ALA A 41 1.52 3.19 -3.45
CA ALA A 41 1.12 4.59 -3.30
C ALA A 41 0.72 4.93 -1.86
N THR A 42 0.05 4.03 -1.15
CA THR A 42 -0.37 4.24 0.24
C THR A 42 0.80 4.38 1.21
N VAL A 43 1.98 3.84 0.89
CA VAL A 43 3.20 4.02 1.69
C VAL A 43 4.04 5.18 1.15
N ALA A 44 4.21 5.25 -0.17
CA ALA A 44 5.08 6.23 -0.82
C ALA A 44 4.61 7.67 -0.62
N VAL A 45 3.30 7.93 -0.71
CA VAL A 45 2.73 9.28 -0.53
C VAL A 45 3.01 9.84 0.87
N PRO A 46 2.61 9.17 1.97
CA PRO A 46 2.89 9.66 3.31
C PRO A 46 4.39 9.69 3.62
N ALA A 47 5.19 8.75 3.11
CA ALA A 47 6.65 8.79 3.27
C ALA A 47 7.26 10.03 2.61
N TRP A 48 6.82 10.36 1.39
CA TRP A 48 7.30 11.54 0.66
C TRP A 48 6.88 12.85 1.33
N ILE A 49 5.62 12.93 1.79
CA ILE A 49 5.11 14.08 2.56
C ILE A 49 5.93 14.27 3.85
N MET A 50 6.21 13.18 4.58
CA MET A 50 7.02 13.24 5.79
C MET A 50 8.48 13.63 5.51
N TRP A 51 9.04 13.24 4.37
CA TRP A 51 10.40 13.62 3.98
C TRP A 51 10.51 15.10 3.59
N PHE A 52 9.52 15.62 2.84
CA PHE A 52 9.56 17.00 2.34
C PHE A 52 9.18 18.02 3.43
N LEU A 53 8.19 17.72 4.26
CA LEU A 53 7.67 18.64 5.28
C LEU A 53 8.40 18.55 6.63
N ASN A 54 9.52 17.82 6.71
CA ASN A 54 10.32 17.69 7.92
C ASN A 54 11.66 18.41 7.77
#